data_AF-A0A2Z3GQR8-F1
#
_entry.id   AF-A0A2Z3GQR8-F1
#
_cell.length_a   1.000
_cell.length_b   1.000
_cell.length_c   1.000
_cell.angle_alpha   90.00
_cell.angle_beta   90.00
_cell.angle_gamma   90.00
#
_symmetry.space_group_name_H-M   'P 1'
#
loop_
_entity.id
_entity.type
_entity.pdbx_description
1 polymer ?
#
loop_
_entity_poly.entity_id
_entity_poly.type
_entity_poly.pdbx_seq_one_letter_code
_entity_poly.pdbx_strand_id
1 'polypeptide(L)'
;MDAPELPPPPPPPAPARRLTRRRLLKLAGGAAALGLGAEVLRVVVRTNEHTVIPGRVYRTAQLKPEQLRELIAEKGVRTVVNLRGVCTDTAWYLGECRTTHAANVNQEDITFSAKRFPAPGEVRRLVEVLDHTAYPIVFHCQRGADRTGLASTVAVLLHTDADLATARRQLWPRYGHVAVGRTAVLDAFFDYYEAWLARRGEPHAPERFRQWVNTDYCPGPYRAELTLASGTSFPTGRGVRVAVRARNTSIEPWRFHTGRGGIRLCHTVTAADGTRMYRSYSGHFARVVAPGEAVEFACGVPPLPPGTYQFHADLIDGEPIELLDTAFVQYGSEPLAVPLTIS
;
A
#
# COMPACT_ATOMS: atom_id res chain seq x y z
N MET A 1 58.51 72.46 38.57
CA MET A 1 58.02 71.94 37.28
C MET A 1 57.64 70.50 37.53
N ASP A 2 56.38 70.27 37.86
CA ASP A 2 55.88 68.92 38.15
C ASP A 2 55.68 68.15 36.85
N ALA A 3 56.17 66.91 36.83
CA ALA A 3 56.07 66.01 35.70
C ALA A 3 54.60 65.55 35.52
N PRO A 4 54.10 65.45 34.27
CA PRO A 4 52.73 65.00 34.02
C PRO A 4 52.55 63.52 34.37
N GLU A 5 51.45 63.24 35.06
CA GLU A 5 51.03 61.91 35.53
C GLU A 5 50.71 60.97 34.35
N LEU A 6 51.26 59.75 34.38
CA LEU A 6 51.04 58.75 33.33
C LEU A 6 49.60 58.23 33.34
N PRO A 7 48.97 58.01 32.18
CA PRO A 7 47.59 57.54 32.10
C PRO A 7 47.46 56.09 32.62
N PRO A 8 46.32 55.75 33.26
CA PRO A 8 46.12 54.44 33.85
C PRO A 8 46.05 53.33 32.79
N PRO A 9 46.47 52.10 33.13
CA PRO A 9 46.47 50.98 32.20
C PRO A 9 45.04 50.60 31.76
N PRO A 10 44.87 50.11 30.51
CA PRO A 10 43.56 49.74 30.00
C PRO A 10 42.94 48.60 30.83
N PRO A 11 41.61 48.59 30.99
CA PRO A 11 40.92 47.57 31.77
C PRO A 11 41.09 46.18 31.12
N PRO A 12 41.11 45.10 31.93
CA PRO A 12 41.23 43.75 31.41
C PRO A 12 40.07 43.41 30.47
N PRO A 13 40.30 42.62 29.40
CA PRO A 13 39.25 42.23 28.47
C PRO A 13 38.13 41.48 29.20
N ALA A 14 36.89 41.84 28.90
CA ALA A 14 35.72 41.23 29.53
C ALA A 14 35.72 39.71 29.30
N PRO A 15 35.34 38.90 30.31
CA PRO A 15 35.33 37.45 30.18
C PRO A 15 34.38 37.04 29.05
N ALA A 16 34.89 36.25 28.11
CA ALA A 16 34.08 35.71 27.02
C ALA A 16 32.90 34.93 27.62
N ARG A 17 31.67 35.37 27.32
CA ARG A 17 30.43 34.72 27.76
C ARG A 17 30.36 33.31 27.18
N ARG A 18 30.86 32.31 27.91
CA ARG A 18 30.71 30.90 27.55
C ARG A 18 29.25 30.50 27.75
N LEU A 19 28.59 30.06 26.68
CA LEU A 19 27.24 29.51 26.76
C LEU A 19 27.25 28.26 27.63
N THR A 20 26.32 28.20 28.59
CA THR A 20 26.20 27.03 29.47
C THR A 20 25.70 25.82 28.67
N ARG A 21 26.16 24.62 29.04
CA ARG A 21 25.76 23.35 28.39
C ARG A 21 24.24 23.19 28.27
N ARG A 22 23.48 23.68 29.26
CA ARG A 22 22.01 23.71 29.24
C ARG A 22 21.43 24.64 28.17
N ARG A 23 22.03 25.82 27.94
CA ARG A 23 21.62 26.73 26.86
C ARG A 23 21.97 26.15 25.49
N LEU A 24 23.14 25.53 25.34
CA LEU A 24 23.51 24.82 24.12
C LEU A 24 22.54 23.68 23.80
N LEU A 25 22.17 22.86 24.79
CA LEU A 25 21.18 21.80 24.62
C LEU A 25 19.78 22.33 24.25
N LYS A 26 19.34 23.44 24.87
CA LYS A 26 18.06 24.07 24.51
C LYS A 26 18.07 24.65 23.10
N LEU A 27 19.16 25.29 22.69
CA LEU A 27 19.33 25.81 21.32
C LEU A 27 19.38 24.68 20.29
N ALA A 28 20.12 23.60 20.58
CA ALA A 28 20.16 22.41 19.74
C ALA A 28 18.79 21.75 19.62
N GLY A 29 18.05 21.61 20.73
CA GLY A 29 16.68 21.10 20.72
C GLY A 29 15.70 21.99 19.93
N GLY A 30 15.82 23.31 20.08
CA GLY A 30 15.03 24.27 19.31
C GLY A 30 15.34 24.23 17.81
N ALA A 31 16.62 24.14 17.44
CA ALA A 31 17.05 23.99 16.05
C ALA A 31 16.57 22.66 15.44
N ALA A 32 16.64 21.56 16.19
CA ALA A 32 16.12 20.26 15.77
C ALA A 32 14.59 20.31 15.56
N ALA A 33 13.85 20.95 16.47
CA ALA A 33 12.40 21.11 16.36
C ALA A 33 12.00 21.99 15.15
N LEU A 34 12.73 23.09 14.91
CA LEU A 34 12.55 23.93 13.72
C LEU A 34 12.86 23.17 12.43
N GLY A 35 13.95 22.39 12.40
CA GLY A 35 14.32 21.55 11.26
C GLY A 35 13.26 20.49 10.96
N LEU A 36 12.77 19.80 12.00
CA LEU A 36 11.68 18.84 11.89
C LEU A 36 10.38 19.50 11.41
N GLY A 37 10.04 20.67 11.96
CA GLY A 37 8.87 21.45 11.56
C GLY A 37 8.94 21.89 10.10
N ALA A 38 10.11 22.33 9.63
CA ALA A 38 10.34 22.72 8.24
C ALA A 38 10.22 21.52 7.27
N GLU A 39 10.71 20.34 7.67
CA GLU A 39 10.55 19.11 6.87
C GLU A 39 9.10 18.63 6.81
N VAL A 40 8.39 18.64 7.93
CA VAL A 40 6.95 18.35 7.95
C VAL A 40 6.20 19.33 7.06
N LEU A 41 6.48 20.62 7.15
CA LEU A 41 5.86 21.63 6.29
C LEU A 41 6.21 21.40 4.81
N ARG A 42 7.46 21.07 4.49
CA ARG A 42 7.88 20.77 3.12
C ARG A 42 7.10 19.59 2.54
N VAL A 43 6.95 18.51 3.29
CA VAL A 43 6.23 17.30 2.84
C VAL A 43 4.72 17.53 2.78
N VAL A 44 4.15 18.28 3.72
CA VAL A 44 2.70 18.47 3.82
C VAL A 44 2.19 19.58 2.91
N VAL A 45 3.00 20.62 2.66
CA VAL A 45 2.58 21.83 1.92
C VAL A 45 3.18 21.92 0.53
N ARG A 46 4.37 21.35 0.28
CA ARG A 46 4.96 21.35 -1.07
C ARG A 46 4.57 20.10 -1.86
N THR A 47 4.99 20.06 -3.11
CA THR A 47 4.70 19.01 -4.09
C THR A 47 5.44 17.71 -3.84
N ASN A 48 6.23 17.58 -2.77
CA ASN A 48 7.08 16.40 -2.48
C ASN A 48 7.85 15.89 -3.72
N GLU A 49 8.31 16.83 -4.56
CA GLU A 49 8.98 16.53 -5.82
C GLU A 49 10.43 16.13 -5.59
N HIS A 50 10.81 14.96 -6.11
CA HIS A 50 12.15 14.43 -6.02
C HIS A 50 12.54 13.61 -7.24
N THR A 51 13.82 13.60 -7.54
CA THR A 51 14.43 12.64 -8.48
C THR A 51 14.65 11.30 -7.77
N VAL A 52 14.18 10.21 -8.38
CA VAL A 52 14.43 8.83 -7.93
C VAL A 52 15.61 8.25 -8.70
N ILE A 53 15.55 8.31 -10.03
CA ILE A 53 16.62 7.90 -10.95
C ILE A 53 16.87 9.10 -11.90
N PRO A 54 18.06 9.72 -11.89
CA PRO A 54 18.36 10.90 -12.69
C PRO A 54 18.00 10.73 -14.17
N GLY A 55 17.23 11.68 -14.72
CA GLY A 55 16.82 11.67 -16.13
C GLY A 55 15.83 10.57 -16.51
N ARG A 56 15.34 9.78 -15.54
CA ARG A 56 14.50 8.61 -15.83
C ARG A 56 13.26 8.51 -14.95
N VAL A 57 13.39 8.61 -13.63
CA VAL A 57 12.27 8.42 -12.71
C VAL A 57 12.21 9.58 -11.71
N TYR A 58 11.06 10.23 -11.66
CA TYR A 58 10.72 11.28 -10.71
C TYR A 58 9.56 10.85 -9.82
N ARG A 59 9.38 11.53 -8.69
CA ARG A 59 8.26 11.31 -7.77
C ARG A 59 7.70 12.64 -7.28
N THR A 60 6.39 12.72 -7.08
CA THR A 60 5.69 13.90 -6.54
C THR A 60 4.48 13.51 -5.70
N ALA A 61 3.97 14.47 -4.94
CA ALA A 61 2.57 14.55 -4.54
C ALA A 61 1.68 14.83 -5.76
N GLN A 62 0.38 14.75 -5.56
CA GLN A 62 -0.58 15.01 -6.61
C GLN A 62 -0.54 16.50 -6.99
N LEU A 63 -0.20 16.77 -8.25
CA LEU A 63 -0.08 18.12 -8.78
C LEU A 63 -1.42 18.63 -9.30
N LYS A 64 -1.60 19.95 -9.30
CA LYS A 64 -2.66 20.59 -10.09
C LYS A 64 -2.32 20.52 -11.58
N PRO A 65 -3.31 20.62 -12.48
CA PRO A 65 -3.10 20.59 -13.94
C PRO A 65 -1.98 21.51 -14.45
N GLU A 66 -1.88 22.72 -13.91
CA GLU A 66 -0.87 23.71 -14.31
C GLU A 66 0.54 23.26 -13.94
N GLN A 67 0.70 22.81 -12.70
CA GLN A 67 1.98 22.31 -12.16
C GLN A 67 2.41 21.02 -12.85
N LEU A 68 1.46 20.14 -13.19
CA LEU A 68 1.77 18.91 -13.92
C LEU A 68 2.28 19.23 -15.33
N ARG A 69 1.67 20.20 -16.02
CA ARG A 69 2.13 20.65 -17.34
C ARG A 69 3.54 21.24 -17.28
N GLU A 70 3.82 22.07 -16.26
CA GLU A 70 5.15 22.62 -16.02
C GLU A 70 6.18 21.50 -15.80
N LEU A 71 5.87 20.53 -14.94
CA LEU A 71 6.74 19.38 -14.67
C LEU A 71 7.01 18.55 -15.94
N ILE A 72 5.97 18.30 -16.74
CA ILE A 72 6.09 17.56 -18.00
C ILE A 72 7.07 18.28 -18.94
N ALA A 73 6.91 19.60 -19.09
CA ALA A 73 7.78 20.40 -19.95
C ALA A 73 9.22 20.47 -19.41
N GLU A 74 9.39 20.69 -18.10
CA GLU A 74 10.71 20.86 -17.46
C GLU A 74 11.53 19.57 -17.47
N LYS A 75 10.92 18.44 -17.10
CA LYS A 75 11.62 17.15 -16.99
C LYS A 75 11.53 16.30 -18.26
N GLY A 76 10.77 16.74 -19.27
CA GLY A 76 10.49 15.98 -20.48
C GLY A 76 9.72 14.69 -20.21
N VAL A 77 8.84 14.67 -19.19
CA VAL A 77 8.08 13.46 -18.80
C VAL A 77 7.31 12.91 -20.00
N ARG A 78 7.43 11.61 -20.25
CA ARG A 78 6.68 10.90 -21.30
C ARG A 78 5.54 10.04 -20.76
N THR A 79 5.57 9.73 -19.45
CA THR A 79 4.51 8.96 -18.78
C THR A 79 4.28 9.45 -17.36
N VAL A 80 3.01 9.71 -17.01
CA VAL A 80 2.56 9.98 -15.65
C VAL A 80 1.97 8.69 -15.07
N VAL A 81 2.48 8.25 -13.92
CA VAL A 81 2.01 7.03 -13.25
C VAL A 81 1.24 7.41 -11.98
N ASN A 82 -0.08 7.24 -12.03
CA ASN A 82 -1.01 7.52 -10.94
C ASN A 82 -1.17 6.30 -10.05
N LEU A 83 -0.67 6.38 -8.82
CA LEU A 83 -0.72 5.27 -7.86
C LEU A 83 -1.99 5.28 -6.99
N ARG A 84 -2.96 6.14 -7.31
CA ARG A 84 -4.25 6.23 -6.62
C ARG A 84 -5.34 5.39 -7.29
N GLY A 85 -5.05 4.82 -8.45
CA GLY A 85 -6.02 4.15 -9.32
C GLY A 85 -6.94 5.13 -10.06
N VAL A 86 -7.80 4.55 -10.89
CA VAL A 86 -8.82 5.27 -11.67
C VAL A 86 -9.84 5.91 -10.71
N CYS A 87 -10.13 7.21 -10.90
CA CYS A 87 -11.07 7.96 -10.07
C CYS A 87 -11.96 8.87 -10.95
N THR A 88 -12.74 8.27 -11.86
CA THR A 88 -13.51 8.95 -12.92
C THR A 88 -14.53 9.97 -12.42
N ASP A 89 -14.96 9.85 -11.18
CA ASP A 89 -15.92 10.72 -10.50
C ASP A 89 -15.26 11.94 -9.83
N THR A 90 -13.93 12.05 -9.88
CA THR A 90 -13.19 13.13 -9.21
C THR A 90 -12.63 14.16 -10.17
N ALA A 91 -12.82 15.45 -9.85
CA ALA A 91 -12.37 16.55 -10.69
C ALA A 91 -10.84 16.57 -10.91
N TRP A 92 -10.06 16.13 -9.93
CA TRP A 92 -8.60 16.08 -10.03
C TRP A 92 -8.12 15.04 -11.05
N TYR A 93 -8.73 13.85 -11.07
CA TYR A 93 -8.35 12.78 -11.99
C TYR A 93 -8.69 13.17 -13.42
N LEU A 94 -9.89 13.71 -13.64
CA LEU A 94 -10.28 14.25 -14.94
C LEU A 94 -9.36 15.41 -15.39
N GLY A 95 -8.90 16.24 -14.46
CA GLY A 95 -7.92 17.30 -14.72
C GLY A 95 -6.56 16.75 -15.15
N GLU A 96 -6.09 15.68 -14.49
CA GLU A 96 -4.88 14.96 -14.84
C GLU A 96 -4.97 14.35 -16.24
N CYS A 97 -6.02 13.58 -16.53
CA CYS A 97 -6.25 12.97 -17.85
C CYS A 97 -6.29 14.01 -18.97
N ARG A 98 -6.95 15.16 -18.75
CA ARG A 98 -6.96 16.25 -19.74
C ARG A 98 -5.57 16.84 -19.95
N THR A 99 -4.77 16.95 -18.88
CA THR A 99 -3.42 17.53 -18.94
C THR A 99 -2.46 16.59 -19.65
N THR A 100 -2.47 15.30 -19.30
CA THR A 100 -1.63 14.28 -19.93
C THR A 100 -1.99 14.11 -21.41
N HIS A 101 -3.29 14.07 -21.73
CA HIS A 101 -3.77 14.03 -23.10
C HIS A 101 -3.34 15.26 -23.91
N ALA A 102 -3.54 16.47 -23.38
CA ALA A 102 -3.16 17.71 -24.07
C ALA A 102 -1.63 17.84 -24.27
N ALA A 103 -0.83 17.23 -23.39
CA ALA A 103 0.62 17.19 -23.52
C ALA A 103 1.14 16.02 -24.38
N ASN A 104 0.25 15.17 -24.90
CA ASN A 104 0.60 13.96 -25.65
C ASN A 104 1.57 13.02 -24.89
N VAL A 105 1.31 12.83 -23.59
CA VAL A 105 2.06 11.91 -22.72
C VAL A 105 1.15 10.79 -22.22
N ASN A 106 1.75 9.64 -21.93
CA ASN A 106 1.00 8.50 -21.43
C ASN A 106 0.54 8.73 -19.98
N GLN A 107 -0.58 8.11 -19.62
CA GLN A 107 -1.02 8.00 -18.24
C GLN A 107 -1.26 6.53 -17.89
N GLU A 108 -0.61 6.06 -16.84
CA GLU A 108 -0.72 4.69 -16.34
C GLU A 108 -1.35 4.72 -14.94
N ASP A 109 -2.48 4.04 -14.77
CA ASP A 109 -3.19 3.97 -13.50
C ASP A 109 -2.88 2.64 -12.79
N ILE A 110 -2.37 2.74 -11.56
CA ILE A 110 -2.07 1.60 -10.67
C ILE A 110 -2.76 1.87 -9.33
N THR A 111 -3.51 0.89 -8.83
CA THR A 111 -4.35 1.05 -7.64
C THR A 111 -3.65 0.54 -6.40
N PHE A 112 -2.78 1.35 -5.79
CA PHE A 112 -2.21 1.04 -4.48
C PHE A 112 -2.99 1.66 -3.32
N SER A 113 -2.96 0.97 -2.19
CA SER A 113 -3.37 1.47 -0.89
C SER A 113 -2.15 1.84 -0.06
N ALA A 114 -2.23 2.91 0.73
CA ALA A 114 -1.22 3.23 1.73
C ALA A 114 -1.36 2.41 3.02
N LYS A 115 -2.46 1.65 3.17
CA LYS A 115 -2.86 0.98 4.43
C LYS A 115 -3.16 -0.52 4.27
N ARG A 116 -3.00 -1.06 3.06
CA ARG A 116 -3.18 -2.48 2.74
C ARG A 116 -1.94 -2.96 1.99
N PHE A 117 -1.68 -4.26 2.05
CA PHE A 117 -0.64 -4.83 1.20
C PHE A 117 -0.91 -4.51 -0.28
N PRO A 118 0.15 -4.34 -1.09
CA PRO A 118 0.00 -4.25 -2.53
C PRO A 118 -0.69 -5.50 -3.09
N ALA A 119 -1.71 -5.34 -3.93
CA ALA A 119 -2.31 -6.49 -4.61
C ALA A 119 -1.30 -7.10 -5.59
N PRO A 120 -1.11 -8.44 -5.66
CA PRO A 120 -0.17 -9.06 -6.59
C PRO A 120 -0.37 -8.63 -8.04
N GLY A 121 -1.62 -8.48 -8.49
CA GLY A 121 -1.94 -7.96 -9.83
C GLY A 121 -1.42 -6.54 -10.07
N GLU A 122 -1.55 -5.65 -9.07
CA GLU A 122 -1.09 -4.26 -9.16
C GLU A 122 0.44 -4.14 -9.09
N VAL A 123 1.10 -5.01 -8.31
CA VAL A 123 2.58 -5.05 -8.30
C VAL A 123 3.11 -5.57 -9.63
N ARG A 124 2.49 -6.60 -10.21
CA ARG A 124 2.82 -7.06 -11.58
C ARG A 124 2.60 -5.95 -12.61
N ARG A 125 1.48 -5.24 -12.52
CA ARG A 125 1.21 -4.08 -13.39
C ARG A 125 2.29 -3.01 -13.26
N LEU A 126 2.77 -2.72 -12.05
CA LEU A 126 3.88 -1.78 -11.87
C LEU A 126 5.17 -2.26 -12.56
N VAL A 127 5.50 -3.55 -12.47
CA VAL A 127 6.66 -4.14 -13.16
C VAL A 127 6.49 -3.99 -14.68
N GLU A 128 5.31 -4.32 -15.22
CA GLU A 128 5.01 -4.16 -16.65
C GLU A 128 5.13 -2.70 -17.12
N VAL A 129 4.59 -1.75 -16.36
CA VAL A 129 4.70 -0.32 -16.67
C VAL A 129 6.17 0.09 -16.67
N LEU A 130 6.96 -0.34 -15.69
CA LEU A 130 8.38 -0.06 -15.61
C LEU A 130 9.20 -0.71 -16.74
N ASP A 131 8.75 -1.82 -17.30
CA ASP A 131 9.46 -2.52 -18.38
C ASP A 131 9.12 -1.96 -19.77
N HIS A 132 7.92 -1.39 -19.97
CA HIS A 132 7.40 -1.08 -21.31
C HIS A 132 7.05 0.39 -21.57
N THR A 133 7.03 1.23 -20.53
CA THR A 133 6.59 2.62 -20.71
C THR A 133 7.66 3.54 -21.31
N ALA A 134 7.23 4.72 -21.76
CA ALA A 134 8.13 5.76 -22.25
C ALA A 134 8.69 6.58 -21.08
N TYR A 135 10.02 6.60 -20.94
CA TYR A 135 10.76 7.36 -19.92
C TYR A 135 11.20 8.74 -20.42
N PRO A 136 11.27 9.79 -19.61
CA PRO A 136 11.17 9.79 -18.16
C PRO A 136 9.74 9.66 -17.66
N ILE A 137 9.58 9.06 -16.48
CA ILE A 137 8.28 8.91 -15.82
C ILE A 137 8.21 9.70 -14.52
N VAL A 138 7.00 10.04 -14.10
CA VAL A 138 6.75 10.56 -12.75
C VAL A 138 5.73 9.68 -12.02
N PHE A 139 6.10 9.22 -10.83
CA PHE A 139 5.16 8.59 -9.89
C PHE A 139 4.47 9.64 -9.04
N HIS A 140 3.15 9.53 -8.87
CA HIS A 140 2.47 10.32 -7.85
C HIS A 140 1.41 9.53 -7.08
N CYS A 141 1.10 10.03 -5.90
CA CYS A 141 -0.08 9.67 -5.13
C CYS A 141 -0.57 10.93 -4.40
N GLN A 142 -1.46 10.83 -3.41
CA GLN A 142 -1.97 12.03 -2.73
C GLN A 142 -0.89 12.98 -2.19
N ARG A 143 0.11 12.44 -1.48
CA ARG A 143 1.18 13.22 -0.83
C ARG A 143 2.58 12.87 -1.34
N GLY A 144 2.71 11.96 -2.29
CA GLY A 144 4.03 11.53 -2.78
C GLY A 144 4.84 10.72 -1.78
N ALA A 145 4.22 10.22 -0.70
CA ALA A 145 4.87 9.57 0.43
C ALA A 145 4.84 8.03 0.32
N ASP A 146 3.75 7.41 0.77
CA ASP A 146 3.65 5.96 0.99
C ASP A 146 3.64 5.14 -0.31
N ARG A 147 2.57 5.24 -1.10
CA ARG A 147 2.40 4.50 -2.37
C ARG A 147 3.50 4.85 -3.37
N THR A 148 3.86 6.13 -3.42
CA THR A 148 4.96 6.63 -4.23
C THR A 148 6.30 6.09 -3.78
N GLY A 149 6.53 5.95 -2.46
CA GLY A 149 7.72 5.33 -1.91
C GLY A 149 7.83 3.86 -2.29
N LEU A 150 6.73 3.09 -2.18
CA LEU A 150 6.65 1.71 -2.65
C LEU A 150 7.07 1.61 -4.13
N ALA A 151 6.42 2.37 -5.02
CA ALA A 151 6.71 2.33 -6.45
C ALA A 151 8.13 2.80 -6.79
N SER A 152 8.63 3.83 -6.09
CA SER A 152 10.00 4.33 -6.25
C SER A 152 11.04 3.30 -5.80
N THR A 153 10.80 2.58 -4.70
CA THR A 153 11.66 1.47 -4.26
C THR A 153 11.73 0.40 -5.34
N VAL A 154 10.57 -0.02 -5.89
CA VAL A 154 10.52 -1.01 -6.97
C VAL A 154 11.28 -0.54 -8.21
N ALA A 155 11.14 0.73 -8.61
CA ALA A 155 11.88 1.27 -9.74
C ALA A 155 13.40 1.22 -9.52
N VAL A 156 13.88 1.52 -8.31
CA VAL A 156 15.31 1.41 -7.96
C VAL A 156 15.77 -0.05 -8.02
N LEU A 157 15.00 -0.99 -7.46
CA LEU A 157 15.31 -2.43 -7.51
C LEU A 157 15.37 -2.99 -8.94
N LEU A 158 14.62 -2.42 -9.87
CA LEU A 158 14.53 -2.96 -11.24
C LEU A 158 15.49 -2.30 -12.24
N HIS A 159 15.89 -1.03 -12.01
CA HIS A 159 16.59 -0.22 -12.99
C HIS A 159 17.97 0.29 -12.54
N THR A 160 18.47 -0.15 -11.37
CA THR A 160 19.77 0.23 -10.83
C THR A 160 20.47 -0.94 -10.16
N ASP A 161 21.77 -0.84 -9.90
CA ASP A 161 22.56 -1.84 -9.16
C ASP A 161 22.45 -1.70 -7.63
N ALA A 162 21.48 -0.92 -7.13
CA ALA A 162 21.31 -0.70 -5.70
C ALA A 162 20.85 -1.97 -4.97
N ASP A 163 21.38 -2.19 -3.77
CA ASP A 163 20.89 -3.25 -2.89
C ASP A 163 19.49 -2.92 -2.31
N LEU A 164 18.86 -3.94 -1.72
CA LEU A 164 17.52 -3.80 -1.13
C LEU A 164 17.47 -2.70 -0.06
N ALA A 165 18.49 -2.61 0.79
CA ALA A 165 18.55 -1.62 1.86
C ALA A 165 18.61 -0.18 1.31
N THR A 166 19.35 0.04 0.23
CA THR A 166 19.46 1.34 -0.45
C THR A 166 18.17 1.68 -1.17
N ALA A 167 17.56 0.73 -1.88
CA ALA A 167 16.30 0.94 -2.56
C ALA A 167 15.18 1.32 -1.58
N ARG A 168 15.10 0.65 -0.43
CA ARG A 168 14.12 0.94 0.63
C ARG A 168 14.21 2.35 1.21
N ARG A 169 15.30 3.09 0.97
CA ARG A 169 15.38 4.50 1.37
C ARG A 169 14.37 5.40 0.62
N GLN A 170 13.68 4.89 -0.40
CA GLN A 170 12.54 5.58 -1.00
C GLN A 170 11.29 5.58 -0.09
N LEU A 171 11.23 4.70 0.92
CA LEU A 171 10.28 4.70 2.03
C LEU A 171 10.95 5.28 3.29
N TRP A 172 11.28 6.57 3.26
CA TRP A 172 11.92 7.26 4.38
C TRP A 172 11.08 8.42 4.94
N PRO A 173 11.29 8.79 6.23
CA PRO A 173 10.66 9.97 6.84
C PRO A 173 10.87 11.25 6.05
N ARG A 174 12.00 11.39 5.35
CA ARG A 174 12.28 12.55 4.47
C ARG A 174 11.26 12.71 3.34
N TYR A 175 10.55 11.65 2.97
CA TYR A 175 9.50 11.69 1.95
C TYR A 175 8.09 11.69 2.54
N GLY A 176 7.97 11.76 3.87
CA GLY A 176 6.71 11.68 4.59
C GLY A 176 6.24 10.28 4.96
N HIS A 177 7.03 9.25 4.66
CA HIS A 177 6.69 7.88 5.00
C HIS A 177 7.18 7.52 6.40
N VAL A 178 6.31 6.92 7.20
CA VAL A 178 6.63 6.38 8.53
C VAL A 178 5.95 5.03 8.68
N ALA A 179 6.71 4.00 9.04
CA ALA A 179 6.24 2.63 9.25
C ALA A 179 5.51 2.46 10.60
N VAL A 180 4.36 3.13 10.78
CA VAL A 180 3.59 3.08 12.03
C VAL A 180 2.13 2.75 11.74
N GLY A 181 1.57 1.82 12.50
CA GLY A 181 0.21 1.35 12.28
C GLY A 181 0.08 0.68 10.91
N ARG A 182 -0.94 1.06 10.13
CA ARG A 182 -1.25 0.37 8.86
C ARG A 182 -0.29 0.70 7.71
N THR A 183 0.49 1.77 7.78
CA THR A 183 1.47 2.08 6.71
C THR A 183 2.65 1.12 6.72
N ALA A 184 2.91 0.45 7.86
CA ALA A 184 3.96 -0.56 7.99
C ALA A 184 3.78 -1.77 7.06
N VAL A 185 2.59 -1.99 6.49
CA VAL A 185 2.37 -3.04 5.49
C VAL A 185 3.20 -2.84 4.21
N LEU A 186 3.60 -1.59 3.90
CA LEU A 186 4.46 -1.31 2.75
C LEU A 186 5.92 -1.69 3.01
N ASP A 187 6.39 -1.58 4.24
CA ASP A 187 7.68 -2.12 4.67
C ASP A 187 7.64 -3.64 4.71
N ALA A 188 6.57 -4.21 5.29
CA ALA A 188 6.36 -5.65 5.36
C ALA A 188 6.37 -6.32 3.98
N PHE A 189 5.88 -5.64 2.93
CA PHE A 189 6.03 -6.11 1.55
C PHE A 189 7.51 -6.38 1.18
N PHE A 190 8.41 -5.47 1.51
CA PHE A 190 9.84 -5.66 1.26
C PHE A 190 10.49 -6.61 2.26
N ASP A 191 9.97 -6.71 3.48
CA ASP A 191 10.42 -7.71 4.46
C ASP A 191 10.12 -9.14 3.96
N TYR A 192 8.98 -9.35 3.29
CA TYR A 192 8.68 -10.65 2.66
C TYR A 192 9.61 -10.98 1.50
N TYR A 193 10.01 -9.97 0.72
CA TYR A 193 11.01 -10.17 -0.33
C TYR A 193 12.39 -10.49 0.27
N GLU A 194 12.81 -9.74 1.30
CA GLU A 194 14.07 -9.98 2.02
C GLU A 194 14.10 -11.39 2.64
N ALA A 195 13.02 -11.82 3.28
CA ALA A 195 12.91 -13.16 3.84
C ALA A 195 12.95 -14.25 2.75
N TRP A 196 12.34 -14.00 1.58
CA TRP A 196 12.42 -14.91 0.45
C TRP A 196 13.85 -15.05 -0.09
N LEU A 197 14.60 -13.94 -0.19
CA LEU A 197 16.02 -13.95 -0.53
C LEU A 197 16.88 -14.68 0.50
N ALA A 198 16.67 -14.38 1.79
CA ALA A 198 17.44 -14.95 2.89
C ALA A 198 17.31 -16.49 2.95
N ARG A 199 16.11 -17.03 2.73
CA ARG A 199 15.87 -18.49 2.66
C ARG A 199 16.65 -19.17 1.53
N ARG A 200 17.00 -18.42 0.48
CA ARG A 200 17.75 -18.91 -0.68
C ARG A 200 19.26 -18.64 -0.57
N GLY A 201 19.69 -17.82 0.39
CA GLY A 201 21.07 -17.38 0.51
C GLY A 201 21.51 -16.48 -0.66
N GLU A 202 20.57 -15.77 -1.30
CA GLU A 202 20.84 -14.95 -2.48
C GLU A 202 20.74 -13.44 -2.14
N PRO A 203 21.60 -12.56 -2.71
CA PRO A 203 21.48 -11.09 -2.54
C PRO A 203 20.25 -10.56 -3.30
N HIS A 204 20.03 -9.26 -3.54
CA HIS A 204 19.01 -8.79 -4.50
C HIS A 204 19.52 -8.83 -5.96
N ALA A 205 18.63 -8.98 -6.94
CA ALA A 205 18.85 -8.75 -8.37
C ALA A 205 17.49 -8.47 -9.05
N PRO A 206 17.44 -7.69 -10.14
CA PRO A 206 16.19 -7.34 -10.81
C PRO A 206 15.36 -8.56 -11.24
N GLU A 207 15.99 -9.60 -11.80
CA GLU A 207 15.32 -10.81 -12.30
C GLU A 207 14.67 -11.59 -11.16
N ARG A 208 15.31 -11.62 -10.00
CA ARG A 208 14.79 -12.31 -8.81
C ARG A 208 13.63 -11.54 -8.17
N PHE A 209 13.67 -10.20 -8.21
CA PHE A 209 12.51 -9.41 -7.81
C PHE A 209 11.32 -9.67 -8.76
N ARG A 210 11.56 -9.69 -10.08
CA ARG A 210 10.53 -10.04 -11.08
C ARG A 210 9.96 -11.44 -10.84
N GLN A 211 10.82 -12.43 -10.62
CA GLN A 211 10.39 -13.78 -10.27
C GLN A 211 9.49 -13.75 -9.05
N TRP A 212 9.97 -13.19 -7.94
CA TRP A 212 9.22 -13.17 -6.70
C TRP A 212 7.85 -12.51 -6.84
N VAL A 213 7.75 -11.34 -7.48
CA VAL A 213 6.47 -10.65 -7.72
C VAL A 213 5.51 -11.50 -8.58
N ASN A 214 6.04 -12.22 -9.57
CA ASN A 214 5.23 -12.98 -10.51
C ASN A 214 4.74 -14.31 -9.93
N THR A 215 5.55 -15.00 -9.11
CA THR A 215 5.29 -16.38 -8.69
C THR A 215 5.11 -16.56 -7.19
N ASP A 216 5.90 -15.85 -6.36
CA ASP A 216 6.05 -16.20 -4.94
C ASP A 216 5.40 -15.19 -3.99
N TYR A 217 5.17 -13.96 -4.43
CA TYR A 217 4.66 -12.90 -3.57
C TYR A 217 3.29 -13.28 -3.01
N CYS A 218 3.21 -13.37 -1.68
CA CYS A 218 1.98 -13.61 -0.93
C CYS A 218 1.79 -12.48 0.09
N PRO A 219 0.64 -11.78 0.08
CA PRO A 219 0.35 -10.69 1.02
C PRO A 219 0.05 -11.19 2.45
N GLY A 220 1.09 -11.64 3.17
CA GLY A 220 0.97 -12.06 4.57
C GLY A 220 -0.06 -13.17 4.76
N PRO A 221 -1.16 -12.95 5.52
CA PRO A 221 -2.19 -13.95 5.76
C PRO A 221 -3.20 -14.10 4.61
N TYR A 222 -3.11 -13.27 3.55
CA TYR A 222 -4.19 -13.12 2.60
C TYR A 222 -4.03 -13.97 1.34
N ARG A 223 -4.23 -15.28 1.48
CA ARG A 223 -4.41 -16.22 0.36
C ARG A 223 -5.12 -17.49 0.79
N ALA A 224 -6.12 -17.91 0.01
CA ALA A 224 -6.94 -19.06 0.32
C ALA A 224 -7.26 -19.89 -0.93
N GLU A 225 -7.55 -21.15 -0.70
CA GLU A 225 -8.23 -22.03 -1.64
C GLU A 225 -9.61 -22.39 -1.05
N LEU A 226 -10.67 -22.11 -1.79
CA LEU A 226 -12.06 -22.34 -1.36
C LEU A 226 -12.68 -23.47 -2.17
N THR A 227 -13.27 -24.44 -1.49
CA THR A 227 -13.97 -25.57 -2.12
C THR A 227 -15.34 -25.79 -1.48
N LEU A 228 -16.29 -26.27 -2.29
CA LEU A 228 -17.60 -26.67 -1.79
C LEU A 228 -17.48 -28.02 -1.06
N ALA A 229 -17.98 -28.10 0.17
CA ALA A 229 -18.00 -29.29 1.00
C ALA A 229 -19.41 -29.87 1.20
N SER A 230 -20.44 -29.28 0.57
CA SER A 230 -21.82 -29.78 0.52
C SER A 230 -22.26 -30.07 -0.91
N GLY A 231 -23.47 -30.61 -1.08
CA GLY A 231 -24.13 -30.63 -2.39
C GLY A 231 -24.56 -29.23 -2.85
N THR A 232 -25.06 -29.17 -4.09
CA THR A 232 -25.58 -27.95 -4.75
C THR A 232 -27.11 -27.93 -4.87
N SER A 233 -27.79 -29.05 -4.57
CA SER A 233 -29.25 -29.16 -4.64
C SER A 233 -29.85 -29.24 -3.25
N PHE A 234 -30.86 -28.42 -2.98
CA PHE A 234 -31.51 -28.33 -1.68
C PHE A 234 -33.04 -28.27 -1.81
N PRO A 235 -33.78 -28.77 -0.80
CA PRO A 235 -35.24 -28.74 -0.83
C PRO A 235 -35.79 -27.33 -0.65
N THR A 236 -36.91 -27.05 -1.31
CA THR A 236 -37.67 -25.80 -1.10
C THR A 236 -38.29 -25.72 0.31
N GLY A 237 -38.65 -24.50 0.73
CA GLY A 237 -39.45 -24.27 1.93
C GLY A 237 -38.70 -24.25 3.27
N ARG A 238 -37.37 -24.46 3.30
CA ARG A 238 -36.55 -24.32 4.50
C ARG A 238 -35.18 -23.69 4.23
N GLY A 239 -34.56 -23.15 5.28
CA GLY A 239 -33.19 -22.65 5.19
C GLY A 239 -32.21 -23.80 4.95
N VAL A 240 -31.15 -23.50 4.20
CA VAL A 240 -30.16 -24.51 3.75
C VAL A 240 -28.78 -24.15 4.28
N ARG A 241 -27.95 -25.18 4.49
CA ARG A 241 -26.56 -25.04 4.90
C ARG A 241 -25.67 -25.40 3.72
N VAL A 242 -24.97 -24.40 3.20
CA VAL A 242 -23.90 -24.60 2.21
C VAL A 242 -22.58 -24.70 2.97
N ALA A 243 -21.91 -25.86 2.90
CA ALA A 243 -20.64 -26.06 3.57
C ALA A 243 -19.49 -25.63 2.66
N VAL A 244 -18.62 -24.75 3.14
CA VAL A 244 -17.45 -24.26 2.38
C VAL A 244 -16.19 -24.62 3.15
N ARG A 245 -15.26 -25.32 2.52
CA ARG A 245 -13.94 -25.62 3.07
C ARG A 245 -12.95 -24.58 2.56
N ALA A 246 -12.28 -23.88 3.46
CA ALA A 246 -11.21 -22.95 3.14
C ALA A 246 -9.88 -23.49 3.64
N ARG A 247 -8.90 -23.60 2.74
CA ARG A 247 -7.52 -23.97 3.07
C ARG A 247 -6.63 -22.74 3.05
N ASN A 248 -5.82 -22.57 4.10
CA ASN A 248 -4.84 -21.50 4.17
C ASN A 248 -3.65 -21.81 3.27
N THR A 249 -3.53 -21.07 2.16
CA THR A 249 -2.41 -21.17 1.21
C THR A 249 -1.48 -19.96 1.29
N SER A 250 -1.64 -19.14 2.33
CA SER A 250 -0.80 -17.97 2.59
C SER A 250 0.47 -18.32 3.36
N ILE A 251 1.29 -17.31 3.65
CA ILE A 251 2.55 -17.47 4.38
C ILE A 251 2.41 -17.22 5.89
N GLU A 252 1.22 -16.79 6.34
CA GLU A 252 0.93 -16.47 7.74
C GLU A 252 -0.38 -17.14 8.22
N PRO A 253 -0.55 -17.33 9.54
CA PRO A 253 -1.77 -17.91 10.08
C PRO A 253 -2.96 -16.95 9.96
N TRP A 254 -4.13 -17.50 9.66
CA TRP A 254 -5.39 -16.76 9.79
C TRP A 254 -5.81 -16.66 11.24
N ARG A 255 -6.30 -15.48 11.65
CA ARG A 255 -6.86 -15.25 12.98
C ARG A 255 -8.33 -14.87 12.86
N PHE A 256 -9.19 -15.72 13.40
CA PHE A 256 -10.62 -15.50 13.51
C PHE A 256 -10.95 -14.96 14.89
N HIS A 257 -11.92 -14.05 14.96
CA HIS A 257 -12.42 -13.49 16.21
C HIS A 257 -13.94 -13.69 16.32
N THR A 258 -14.43 -13.69 17.55
CA THR A 258 -15.87 -13.75 17.84
C THR A 258 -16.61 -12.45 17.49
N GLY A 259 -15.88 -11.33 17.40
CA GLY A 259 -16.41 -10.02 17.06
C GLY A 259 -16.54 -9.76 15.55
N ARG A 260 -16.57 -8.47 15.18
CA ARG A 260 -16.60 -8.02 13.77
C ARG A 260 -15.21 -7.83 13.14
N GLY A 261 -14.15 -7.96 13.93
CA GLY A 261 -12.76 -7.80 13.48
C GLY A 261 -12.16 -9.12 12.97
N GLY A 262 -11.18 -9.02 12.08
CA GLY A 262 -10.39 -10.13 11.56
C GLY A 262 -11.04 -10.90 10.41
N ILE A 263 -10.47 -12.08 10.14
CA ILE A 263 -10.82 -12.91 8.98
C ILE A 263 -12.19 -13.54 9.18
N ARG A 264 -13.04 -13.44 8.15
CA ARG A 264 -14.39 -14.02 8.08
C ARG A 264 -14.69 -14.46 6.66
N LEU A 265 -15.59 -15.42 6.49
CA LEU A 265 -16.11 -15.77 5.18
C LEU A 265 -17.34 -14.91 4.88
N CYS A 266 -17.31 -14.12 3.82
CA CYS A 266 -18.50 -13.46 3.30
C CYS A 266 -19.13 -14.34 2.24
N HIS A 267 -20.43 -14.60 2.36
CA HIS A 267 -21.18 -15.37 1.37
C HIS A 267 -22.42 -14.61 0.89
N THR A 268 -22.70 -14.72 -0.41
CA THR A 268 -23.77 -14.01 -1.10
C THR A 268 -24.53 -14.98 -1.98
N VAL A 269 -25.85 -14.83 -2.06
CA VAL A 269 -26.70 -15.54 -3.02
C VAL A 269 -27.32 -14.53 -3.96
N THR A 270 -27.16 -14.75 -5.26
CA THR A 270 -27.72 -13.94 -6.34
C THR A 270 -28.67 -14.78 -7.20
N ALA A 271 -29.76 -14.18 -7.66
CA ALA A 271 -30.65 -14.77 -8.63
C ALA A 271 -30.04 -14.68 -10.06
N ALA A 272 -30.67 -15.36 -11.02
CA ALA A 272 -30.19 -15.42 -12.40
C ALA A 272 -30.13 -14.05 -13.12
N ASP A 273 -30.95 -13.10 -12.69
CA ASP A 273 -30.97 -11.71 -13.17
C ASP A 273 -29.90 -10.82 -12.52
N GLY A 274 -29.06 -11.38 -11.63
CA GLY A 274 -28.05 -10.66 -10.86
C GLY A 274 -28.57 -10.03 -9.57
N THR A 275 -29.86 -10.14 -9.27
CA THR A 275 -30.43 -9.60 -8.03
C THR A 275 -29.84 -10.30 -6.82
N ARG A 276 -29.24 -9.54 -5.90
CA ARG A 276 -28.69 -10.07 -4.64
C ARG A 276 -29.79 -10.41 -3.67
N MET A 277 -30.08 -11.71 -3.52
CA MET A 277 -31.12 -12.26 -2.64
C MET A 277 -30.69 -12.22 -1.18
N TYR A 278 -29.42 -12.50 -0.90
CA TYR A 278 -28.92 -12.66 0.46
C TYR A 278 -27.43 -12.37 0.54
N ARG A 279 -26.98 -11.79 1.66
CA ARG A 279 -25.56 -11.64 2.00
C ARG A 279 -25.39 -11.82 3.50
N SER A 280 -24.38 -12.59 3.88
CA SER A 280 -24.07 -12.84 5.29
C SER A 280 -22.59 -13.15 5.47
N TYR A 281 -22.22 -13.39 6.73
CA TYR A 281 -20.87 -13.68 7.14
C TYR A 281 -20.84 -14.92 8.03
N SER A 282 -19.80 -15.73 7.86
CA SER A 282 -19.47 -16.88 8.69
C SER A 282 -18.06 -16.70 9.27
N GLY A 283 -17.71 -17.44 10.32
CA GLY A 283 -16.38 -17.34 10.95
C GLY A 283 -16.33 -16.52 12.23
N HIS A 284 -17.46 -16.33 12.92
CA HIS A 284 -17.53 -15.67 14.23
C HIS A 284 -17.09 -16.60 15.38
N PHE A 285 -15.85 -17.09 15.33
CA PHE A 285 -15.26 -17.95 16.34
C PHE A 285 -13.81 -17.54 16.62
N ALA A 286 -13.29 -17.87 17.80
CA ALA A 286 -11.88 -17.67 18.13
C ALA A 286 -11.07 -18.88 17.67
N ARG A 287 -10.35 -18.75 16.56
CA ARG A 287 -9.49 -19.83 16.02
C ARG A 287 -8.30 -19.26 15.27
N VAL A 288 -7.20 -19.99 15.31
CA VAL A 288 -6.04 -19.78 14.44
C VAL A 288 -5.99 -20.92 13.43
N VAL A 289 -5.78 -20.61 12.16
CA VAL A 289 -5.60 -21.61 11.08
C VAL A 289 -4.24 -21.38 10.45
N ALA A 290 -3.30 -22.29 10.71
CA ALA A 290 -1.92 -22.17 10.22
C ALA A 290 -1.84 -22.38 8.69
N PRO A 291 -0.76 -21.89 8.03
CA PRO A 291 -0.50 -22.24 6.64
C PRO A 291 -0.58 -23.76 6.40
N GLY A 292 -1.31 -24.15 5.37
CA GLY A 292 -1.57 -25.55 5.00
C GLY A 292 -2.78 -26.19 5.67
N GLU A 293 -3.28 -25.64 6.78
CA GLU A 293 -4.49 -26.12 7.46
C GLU A 293 -5.78 -25.66 6.76
N ALA A 294 -6.89 -26.31 7.10
CA ALA A 294 -8.21 -25.96 6.59
C ALA A 294 -9.24 -25.79 7.70
N VAL A 295 -10.26 -24.98 7.40
CA VAL A 295 -11.44 -24.77 8.24
C VAL A 295 -12.70 -24.85 7.39
N GLU A 296 -13.77 -25.40 7.96
CA GLU A 296 -15.07 -25.48 7.29
C GLU A 296 -16.04 -24.46 7.88
N PHE A 297 -16.75 -23.78 6.99
CA PHE A 297 -17.78 -22.82 7.30
C PHE A 297 -19.16 -23.40 6.99
N ALA A 298 -20.09 -23.22 7.92
CA ALA A 298 -21.50 -23.52 7.71
C ALA A 298 -22.22 -22.25 7.26
N CYS A 299 -22.33 -22.04 5.94
CA CYS A 299 -22.98 -20.86 5.37
C CYS A 299 -24.50 -21.09 5.35
N GLY A 300 -25.19 -20.48 6.31
CA GLY A 300 -26.66 -20.48 6.31
C GLY A 300 -27.21 -19.61 5.18
N VAL A 301 -28.16 -20.15 4.44
CA VAL A 301 -28.94 -19.45 3.41
C VAL A 301 -30.42 -19.57 3.81
N PRO A 302 -31.18 -18.45 3.85
CA PRO A 302 -32.60 -18.49 4.20
C PRO A 302 -33.42 -19.28 3.16
N PRO A 303 -34.67 -19.66 3.48
CA PRO A 303 -35.55 -20.29 2.48
C PRO A 303 -35.65 -19.43 1.22
N LEU A 304 -35.51 -20.06 0.05
CA LEU A 304 -35.63 -19.45 -1.27
C LEU A 304 -36.76 -20.12 -2.05
N PRO A 305 -37.43 -19.42 -2.98
CA PRO A 305 -38.32 -20.04 -3.94
C PRO A 305 -37.61 -21.11 -4.78
N PRO A 306 -38.35 -22.06 -5.40
CA PRO A 306 -37.78 -22.97 -6.37
C PRO A 306 -37.09 -22.22 -7.52
N GLY A 307 -35.89 -22.66 -7.89
CA GLY A 307 -35.12 -22.00 -8.94
C GLY A 307 -33.61 -22.25 -8.83
N THR A 308 -32.87 -21.59 -9.72
CA THR A 308 -31.40 -21.63 -9.77
C THR A 308 -30.83 -20.29 -9.30
N TYR A 309 -29.83 -20.37 -8.42
CA TYR A 309 -29.16 -19.23 -7.83
C TYR A 309 -27.64 -19.38 -7.97
N GLN A 310 -26.90 -18.29 -7.84
CA GLN A 310 -25.45 -18.32 -7.73
C GLN A 310 -25.04 -18.07 -6.28
N PHE A 311 -24.26 -18.98 -5.72
CA PHE A 311 -23.65 -18.83 -4.41
C PHE A 311 -22.20 -18.41 -4.58
N HIS A 312 -21.88 -17.25 -4.02
CA HIS A 312 -20.55 -16.69 -4.00
C HIS A 312 -20.01 -16.70 -2.56
N ALA A 313 -18.78 -17.13 -2.37
CA ALA A 313 -18.08 -17.01 -1.10
C ALA A 313 -16.63 -16.57 -1.28
N ASP A 314 -16.18 -15.65 -0.43
CA ASP A 314 -14.78 -15.22 -0.33
C ASP A 314 -14.41 -14.97 1.13
N LEU A 315 -13.13 -15.13 1.46
CA LEU A 315 -12.61 -14.66 2.74
C LEU A 315 -12.39 -13.16 2.66
N ILE A 316 -12.72 -12.49 3.75
CA ILE A 316 -12.46 -11.07 3.95
C ILE A 316 -11.71 -10.90 5.27
N ASP A 317 -10.83 -9.92 5.33
CA ASP A 317 -10.37 -9.35 6.58
C ASP A 317 -11.16 -8.07 6.85
N GLY A 318 -12.09 -8.15 7.80
CA GLY A 318 -13.00 -7.06 8.11
C GLY A 318 -12.53 -6.31 9.35
N GLU A 319 -12.38 -5.00 9.24
CA GLU A 319 -11.93 -4.16 10.34
C GLU A 319 -13.06 -3.26 10.86
N PRO A 320 -13.30 -3.17 12.19
CA PRO A 320 -14.49 -2.52 12.73
C PRO A 320 -14.60 -1.01 12.45
N ILE A 321 -13.49 -0.31 12.18
CA ILE A 321 -13.43 1.17 12.23
C ILE A 321 -13.21 1.81 10.86
N GLU A 322 -12.48 1.18 9.94
CA GLU A 322 -12.06 1.85 8.69
C GLU A 322 -12.87 1.47 7.44
N LEU A 323 -13.83 0.52 7.52
CA LEU A 323 -14.61 0.03 6.37
C LEU A 323 -13.73 -0.41 5.17
N LEU A 324 -12.48 -0.77 5.43
CA LEU A 324 -11.52 -1.29 4.44
C LEU A 324 -11.55 -2.81 4.46
N ASP A 325 -12.73 -3.39 4.28
CA ASP A 325 -12.88 -4.84 4.12
C ASP A 325 -11.94 -5.28 2.99
N THR A 326 -11.05 -6.20 3.31
CA THR A 326 -10.02 -6.64 2.39
C THR A 326 -10.35 -8.05 1.94
N ALA A 327 -10.85 -8.15 0.71
CA ALA A 327 -11.25 -9.44 0.13
C ALA A 327 -10.02 -10.19 -0.38
N PHE A 328 -9.96 -11.49 -0.09
CA PHE A 328 -8.84 -12.34 -0.46
C PHE A 328 -8.69 -12.49 -1.98
N VAL A 329 -9.78 -12.28 -2.73
CA VAL A 329 -9.72 -12.19 -4.20
C VAL A 329 -8.77 -11.10 -4.70
N GLN A 330 -8.65 -9.98 -3.99
CA GLN A 330 -7.72 -8.90 -4.35
C GLN A 330 -6.25 -9.36 -4.26
N TYR A 331 -5.99 -10.45 -3.55
CA TYR A 331 -4.66 -10.99 -3.29
C TYR A 331 -4.36 -12.30 -4.01
N GLY A 332 -5.19 -12.62 -5.02
CA GLY A 332 -4.99 -13.77 -5.91
C GLY A 332 -5.60 -15.07 -5.40
N SER A 333 -6.55 -15.01 -4.45
CA SER A 333 -7.40 -16.16 -4.16
C SER A 333 -8.54 -16.22 -5.17
N GLU A 334 -8.97 -17.42 -5.55
CA GLU A 334 -10.18 -17.58 -6.35
C GLU A 334 -11.40 -17.64 -5.42
N PRO A 335 -12.39 -16.74 -5.56
CA PRO A 335 -13.62 -16.83 -4.81
C PRO A 335 -14.41 -18.06 -5.25
N LEU A 336 -15.09 -18.73 -4.32
CA LEU A 336 -15.99 -19.83 -4.67
C LEU A 336 -17.24 -19.25 -5.33
N ALA A 337 -17.55 -19.69 -6.55
CA ALA A 337 -18.79 -19.37 -7.25
C ALA A 337 -19.40 -20.67 -7.78
N VAL A 338 -20.57 -21.06 -7.24
CA VAL A 338 -21.24 -22.32 -7.61
C VAL A 338 -22.76 -22.11 -7.77
N PRO A 339 -23.40 -22.80 -8.72
CA PRO A 339 -24.85 -22.78 -8.83
C PRO A 339 -25.48 -23.55 -7.67
N LEU A 340 -26.57 -23.02 -7.13
CA LEU A 340 -27.46 -23.71 -6.20
C LEU A 340 -28.81 -23.97 -6.89
N THR A 341 -29.35 -25.17 -6.71
CA THR A 341 -30.70 -25.54 -7.18
C THR A 341 -31.61 -25.73 -5.97
N ILE A 342 -32.74 -25.03 -5.97
CA ILE A 342 -33.80 -25.18 -4.98
C ILE A 342 -34.98 -25.87 -5.66
N SER A 343 -35.34 -27.07 -5.21
CA SER A 343 -36.39 -27.91 -5.81
C SER A 343 -37.20 -28.65 -4.76
#